data_AF-A0A2K8PDR7-F1
#
_entry.id   AF-A0A2K8PDR7-F1
#
_cell.length_a   1.000
_cell.length_b   1.000
_cell.length_c   1.000
_cell.angle_alpha   90.00
_cell.angle_beta   90.00
_cell.angle_gamma   90.00
#
_symmetry.space_group_name_H-M   'P 1'
#
loop_
_entity.id
_entity.type
_entity.pdbx_description
1 polymer ?
#
loop_
_entity_poly.entity_id
_entity_poly.type
_entity_poly.pdbx_seq_one_letter_code
_entity_poly.pdbx_strand_id
1 'polypeptide(L)'
;MATERGRGDAARERRRERREHARDGLSERLEEAAERLRTERPERSSERAKASVALGASALARPRVRLDQPRPARRRLLPEYDPEAFGRLSERVARFLGTGRFIVWMTLVIVVWVLWNIFAPDHLRFDQYPFIFLTLMLSLQASYAAPLILLAQNRQDDRDRVNLEQDRKQNERSIADTEYLTREIAALRMGLGEVATRDWIRSEFQDLIKEMDERRLFPGESDEGDR
;
A
#
# COMPACT_ATOMS: atom_id res chain seq x y z
N MET A 1 -50.41 -21.25 53.42
CA MET A 1 -49.94 -21.01 52.03
C MET A 1 -49.97 -19.51 51.68
N ALA A 2 -49.32 -18.64 52.47
CA ALA A 2 -49.44 -17.17 52.31
C ALA A 2 -48.11 -16.39 52.37
N THR A 3 -46.96 -17.07 52.46
CA THR A 3 -45.67 -16.42 52.75
C THR A 3 -44.74 -16.24 51.54
N GLU A 4 -45.05 -16.77 50.36
CA GLU A 4 -44.19 -16.62 49.17
C GLU A 4 -44.56 -15.47 48.23
N ARG A 5 -45.80 -14.94 48.27
CA ARG A 5 -46.21 -13.83 47.39
C ARG A 5 -45.61 -12.47 47.78
N GLY A 6 -45.34 -12.23 49.07
CA GLY A 6 -44.85 -10.91 49.54
C GLY A 6 -43.40 -10.57 49.22
N ARG A 7 -42.54 -11.56 48.92
CA ARG A 7 -41.12 -11.32 48.61
C ARG A 7 -40.88 -10.80 47.19
N GLY A 8 -41.76 -11.14 46.25
CA GLY A 8 -41.64 -10.74 44.85
C GLY A 8 -41.93 -9.26 44.61
N ASP A 9 -42.91 -8.70 45.33
CA ASP A 9 -43.34 -7.32 45.14
C ASP A 9 -42.35 -6.31 45.73
N ALA A 10 -41.78 -6.60 46.91
CA ALA A 10 -40.76 -5.76 47.53
C ALA A 10 -39.43 -5.67 46.73
N ALA A 11 -39.16 -6.63 45.84
CA ALA A 11 -38.01 -6.59 44.94
C ALA A 11 -38.29 -5.77 43.68
N ARG A 12 -39.56 -5.72 43.24
CA ARG A 12 -40.00 -4.93 42.09
C ARG A 12 -40.09 -3.45 42.43
N GLU A 13 -40.53 -3.14 43.63
CA GLU A 13 -40.65 -1.77 44.14
C GLU A 13 -39.27 -1.11 44.29
N ARG A 14 -38.32 -1.78 44.94
CA ARG A 14 -36.92 -1.30 45.03
C ARG A 14 -36.24 -1.12 43.68
N ARG A 15 -36.62 -1.91 42.67
CA ARG A 15 -36.11 -1.75 41.29
C ARG A 15 -36.75 -0.56 40.57
N ARG A 16 -38.00 -0.20 40.90
CA ARG A 16 -38.66 1.00 40.38
C ARG A 16 -38.07 2.25 41.03
N GLU A 17 -37.94 2.27 42.34
CA GLU A 17 -37.34 3.39 43.09
C GLU A 17 -35.90 3.69 42.62
N ARG A 18 -35.08 2.64 42.40
CA ARG A 18 -33.72 2.83 41.86
C ARG A 18 -33.70 3.38 40.43
N ARG A 19 -34.71 3.08 39.62
CA ARG A 19 -34.82 3.60 38.25
C ARG A 19 -35.30 5.05 38.22
N GLU A 20 -36.15 5.42 39.17
CA GLU A 20 -36.62 6.80 39.34
C GLU A 20 -35.49 7.69 39.86
N HIS A 21 -34.79 7.28 40.93
CA HIS A 21 -33.60 7.99 41.42
C HIS A 21 -32.49 8.15 40.36
N ALA A 22 -32.31 7.16 39.48
CA ALA A 22 -31.33 7.23 38.40
C ALA A 22 -31.78 8.16 37.26
N ARG A 23 -33.09 8.34 37.06
CA ARG A 23 -33.63 9.29 36.08
C ARG A 23 -33.53 10.71 36.58
N ASP A 24 -33.87 10.95 37.84
CA ASP A 24 -33.84 12.29 38.44
C ASP A 24 -32.41 12.85 38.48
N GLY A 25 -31.42 12.01 38.82
CA GLY A 25 -30.01 12.42 38.77
C GLY A 25 -29.45 12.62 37.35
N LEU A 26 -30.09 12.05 36.32
CA LEU A 26 -29.72 12.32 34.93
C LEU A 26 -30.26 13.68 34.47
N SER A 27 -31.49 14.02 34.85
CA SER A 27 -32.08 15.33 34.53
C SER A 27 -31.30 16.47 35.16
N GLU A 28 -30.92 16.37 36.43
CA GLU A 28 -30.10 17.40 37.09
C GLU A 28 -28.75 17.60 36.39
N ARG A 29 -28.11 16.50 35.97
CA ARG A 29 -26.83 16.55 35.23
C ARG A 29 -26.98 17.15 33.83
N LEU A 30 -28.11 16.91 33.16
CA LEU A 30 -28.39 17.49 31.85
C LEU A 30 -28.73 18.98 31.96
N GLU A 31 -29.42 19.39 33.03
CA GLU A 31 -29.68 20.80 33.32
C GLU A 31 -28.40 21.55 33.68
N GLU A 32 -27.55 21.00 34.57
CA GLU A 32 -26.23 21.60 34.86
C GLU A 32 -25.37 21.72 33.60
N ALA A 33 -25.37 20.70 32.73
CA ALA A 33 -24.63 20.74 31.48
C ALA A 33 -25.19 21.80 30.50
N ALA A 34 -26.52 21.94 30.43
CA ALA A 34 -27.19 22.94 29.61
C ALA A 34 -26.93 24.37 30.12
N GLU A 35 -26.87 24.56 31.43
CA GLU A 35 -26.60 25.86 32.05
C GLU A 35 -25.14 26.29 31.86
N ARG A 36 -24.19 25.36 32.01
CA ARG A 36 -22.76 25.58 31.66
C ARG A 36 -22.57 26.00 30.21
N LEU A 37 -23.30 25.37 29.28
CA LEU A 37 -23.29 25.74 27.86
C LEU A 37 -23.90 27.11 27.57
N ARG A 38 -24.86 27.55 28.39
CA ARG A 38 -25.52 28.86 28.25
C ARG A 38 -24.61 30.00 28.71
N THR A 39 -23.85 29.78 29.77
CA THR A 39 -22.90 30.74 30.33
C THR A 39 -21.62 30.90 29.49
N GLU A 40 -21.15 29.84 28.80
CA GLU A 40 -19.97 29.92 27.92
C GLU A 40 -20.24 30.46 26.49
N ARG A 41 -21.51 30.52 26.04
CA ARG A 41 -21.86 30.86 24.64
C ARG A 41 -21.64 32.33 24.18
N PRO A 42 -21.72 33.38 25.02
CA PRO A 42 -21.64 34.75 24.50
C PRO A 42 -20.23 35.12 24.01
N GLU A 43 -19.17 34.56 24.61
CA GLU A 43 -17.77 34.87 24.24
C GLU A 43 -17.34 34.16 22.94
N ARG A 44 -17.58 32.84 22.81
CA ARG A 44 -17.14 32.05 21.63
C ARG A 44 -17.85 32.42 20.33
N SER A 45 -19.09 32.89 20.39
CA SER A 45 -19.85 33.30 19.19
C SER A 45 -19.33 34.61 18.60
N SER A 46 -18.90 35.55 19.46
CA SER A 46 -18.26 36.82 19.07
C SER A 46 -16.88 36.59 18.43
N GLU A 47 -16.07 35.69 18.99
CA GLU A 47 -14.77 35.32 18.39
C GLU A 47 -14.93 34.61 17.04
N ARG A 48 -15.91 33.69 16.89
CA ARG A 48 -16.18 33.04 15.60
C ARG A 48 -16.70 34.00 14.54
N ALA A 49 -17.52 34.99 14.92
CA ALA A 49 -18.00 36.03 14.01
C ALA A 49 -16.86 36.97 13.56
N LYS A 50 -15.93 37.32 14.44
CA LYS A 50 -14.72 38.09 14.08
C LYS A 50 -13.77 37.28 13.19
N ALA A 51 -13.62 35.98 13.45
CA ALA A 51 -12.80 35.09 12.64
C ALA A 51 -13.36 34.87 11.22
N SER A 52 -14.69 34.80 11.07
CA SER A 52 -15.32 34.62 9.75
C SER A 52 -15.25 35.88 8.88
N VAL A 53 -15.36 37.07 9.47
CA VAL A 53 -15.20 38.36 8.76
C VAL A 53 -13.73 38.56 8.32
N ALA A 54 -12.76 38.16 9.15
CA ALA A 54 -11.33 38.19 8.78
C ALA A 54 -10.98 37.19 7.66
N LEU A 55 -11.64 36.02 7.62
CA LEU A 55 -11.46 35.06 6.52
C LEU A 55 -12.13 35.52 5.21
N GLY A 56 -13.27 36.20 5.27
CA GLY A 56 -14.02 36.65 4.09
C GLY A 56 -13.35 37.81 3.33
N ALA A 57 -12.68 38.74 4.04
CA ALA A 57 -12.03 39.89 3.42
C ALA A 57 -10.78 39.54 2.60
N SER A 58 -10.18 38.36 2.81
CA SER A 58 -9.02 37.87 2.05
C SER A 58 -9.37 37.03 0.81
N ALA A 59 -10.66 36.75 0.58
CA ALA A 59 -11.10 35.82 -0.46
C ALA A 59 -11.28 36.44 -1.86
N LEU A 60 -11.27 37.78 -1.99
CA LEU A 60 -11.53 38.45 -3.27
C LEU A 60 -10.28 38.91 -4.05
N ALA A 61 -9.08 38.52 -3.63
CA ALA A 61 -7.85 38.86 -4.34
C ALA A 61 -6.91 37.66 -4.55
N ARG A 62 -7.43 36.51 -5.00
CA ARG A 62 -6.59 35.38 -5.40
C ARG A 62 -6.33 35.42 -6.91
N PRO A 63 -5.09 35.68 -7.37
CA PRO A 63 -4.78 35.56 -8.79
C PRO A 63 -4.97 34.11 -9.20
N ARG A 64 -5.74 33.86 -10.27
CA ARG A 64 -5.90 32.50 -10.84
C ARG A 64 -4.53 32.03 -11.34
N VAL A 65 -3.92 31.11 -10.59
CA VAL A 65 -2.66 30.45 -10.98
C VAL A 65 -2.96 29.53 -12.16
N ARG A 66 -2.49 29.91 -13.36
CA ARG A 66 -2.39 29.00 -14.51
C ARG A 66 -1.53 27.80 -14.11
N LEU A 67 -2.06 26.59 -14.28
CA LEU A 67 -1.41 25.32 -13.95
C LEU A 67 -0.32 24.89 -14.95
N ASP A 68 0.18 25.80 -15.77
CA ASP A 68 1.05 25.48 -16.92
C ASP A 68 2.47 26.04 -16.77
N GLN A 69 2.95 26.19 -15.52
CA GLN A 69 4.33 26.56 -15.24
C GLN A 69 4.96 25.58 -14.25
N PRO A 70 6.09 24.94 -14.58
CA PRO A 70 6.80 24.09 -13.64
C PRO A 70 7.26 24.96 -12.47
N ARG A 71 6.77 24.63 -11.27
CA ARG A 71 7.10 25.34 -10.03
C ARG A 71 8.63 25.32 -9.82
N PRO A 72 9.31 26.47 -9.69
CA PRO A 72 10.70 26.47 -9.30
C PRO A 72 10.82 25.90 -7.88
N ALA A 73 11.73 24.95 -7.73
CA ALA A 73 11.98 24.22 -6.49
C ALA A 73 12.20 25.22 -5.34
N ARG A 74 11.30 25.17 -4.36
CA ARG A 74 11.42 25.93 -3.11
C ARG A 74 12.68 25.41 -2.41
N ARG A 75 13.75 26.20 -2.37
CA ARG A 75 14.99 25.92 -1.63
C ARG A 75 14.62 25.54 -0.20
N ARG A 76 14.64 24.25 0.11
CA ARG A 76 14.49 23.72 1.47
C ARG A 76 15.86 23.85 2.13
N LEU A 77 15.93 24.62 3.21
CA LEU A 77 17.08 24.70 4.12
C LEU A 77 17.09 23.52 5.10
N LEU A 78 16.67 22.34 4.65
CA LEU A 78 16.95 21.11 5.38
C LEU A 78 18.24 20.56 4.77
N PRO A 79 19.20 20.06 5.56
CA PRO A 79 20.27 19.24 5.02
C PRO A 79 19.62 18.14 4.19
N GLU A 80 19.70 18.26 2.87
CA GLU A 80 19.21 17.27 1.92
C GLU A 80 20.10 16.05 2.18
N TYR A 81 19.59 15.11 2.98
CA TYR A 81 20.24 13.82 3.16
C TYR A 81 20.19 13.12 1.81
N ASP A 82 21.27 13.25 1.04
CA ASP A 82 21.36 12.85 -0.35
C ASP A 82 21.08 11.34 -0.50
N PRO A 83 19.87 10.96 -0.94
CA PRO A 83 19.45 9.56 -0.99
C PRO A 83 20.24 8.78 -2.06
N GLU A 84 20.91 9.48 -2.97
CA GLU A 84 21.71 8.90 -4.06
C GLU A 84 23.11 8.47 -3.58
N ALA A 85 23.70 9.20 -2.63
CA ALA A 85 24.96 8.81 -1.99
C ALA A 85 24.78 7.55 -1.12
N PHE A 86 23.69 7.49 -0.34
CA PHE A 86 23.35 6.33 0.48
C PHE A 86 22.90 5.13 -0.37
N GLY A 87 22.18 5.34 -1.47
CA GLY A 87 21.83 4.26 -2.40
C GLY A 87 23.07 3.56 -2.98
N ARG A 88 24.07 4.33 -3.43
CA ARG A 88 25.34 3.81 -3.93
C ARG A 88 26.18 3.12 -2.86
N LEU A 89 26.18 3.65 -1.64
CA LEU A 89 26.85 3.02 -0.50
C LEU A 89 26.20 1.67 -0.16
N SER A 90 24.87 1.62 -0.07
CA SER A 90 24.12 0.39 0.22
C SER A 90 24.31 -0.68 -0.87
N GLU A 91 24.32 -0.30 -2.15
CA GLU A 91 24.61 -1.25 -3.23
C GLU A 91 26.03 -1.84 -3.15
N ARG A 92 26.99 -1.01 -2.72
CA ARG A 92 28.37 -1.46 -2.51
C ARG A 92 28.47 -2.39 -1.30
N VAL A 93 27.80 -2.05 -0.19
CA VAL A 93 27.73 -2.87 1.02
C VAL A 93 27.02 -4.19 0.75
N ALA A 94 25.91 -4.21 0.01
CA ALA A 94 25.17 -5.41 -0.35
C ALA A 94 26.03 -6.40 -1.17
N ARG A 95 26.75 -5.90 -2.19
CA ARG A 95 27.72 -6.73 -2.94
C ARG A 95 28.88 -7.22 -2.07
N PHE A 96 29.29 -6.43 -1.08
CA PHE A 96 30.37 -6.77 -0.16
C PHE A 96 29.96 -7.87 0.84
N LEU A 97 28.74 -7.79 1.39
CA LEU A 97 28.20 -8.77 2.34
C LEU A 97 27.81 -10.10 1.69
N GLY A 98 27.29 -10.09 0.45
CA GLY A 98 26.79 -11.30 -0.20
C GLY A 98 27.86 -12.27 -0.73
N THR A 99 29.11 -11.82 -0.91
CA THR A 99 30.13 -12.57 -1.66
C THR A 99 31.07 -13.42 -0.76
N GLY A 100 30.84 -13.49 0.56
CA GLY A 100 31.71 -14.23 1.50
C GLY A 100 33.11 -13.62 1.73
N ARG A 101 33.56 -12.70 0.85
CA ARG A 101 34.83 -11.97 0.95
C ARG A 101 34.96 -11.14 2.24
N PHE A 102 33.85 -10.66 2.80
CA PHE A 102 33.85 -9.95 4.08
C PHE A 102 34.41 -10.81 5.22
N ILE A 103 33.97 -12.07 5.31
CA ILE A 103 34.40 -13.00 6.35
C ILE A 103 35.90 -13.27 6.21
N VAL A 104 36.37 -13.54 4.99
CA VAL A 104 37.80 -13.77 4.72
C VAL A 104 38.66 -12.59 5.16
N TRP A 105 38.24 -11.36 4.85
CA TRP A 105 38.99 -10.17 5.22
C TRP A 105 38.97 -9.91 6.74
N MET A 106 37.82 -10.09 7.39
CA MET A 106 37.70 -9.98 8.85
C MET A 106 38.58 -11.01 9.57
N THR A 107 38.58 -12.27 9.13
CA THR A 107 39.45 -13.30 9.69
C THR A 107 40.93 -12.95 9.48
N LEU A 108 41.30 -12.45 8.30
CA LEU A 108 42.67 -12.03 8.04
C LEU A 108 43.13 -10.92 9.00
N VAL A 109 42.31 -9.91 9.23
CA VAL A 109 42.63 -8.81 10.16
C VAL A 109 42.84 -9.33 11.58
N ILE A 110 41.97 -10.22 12.06
CA ILE A 110 42.10 -10.84 13.38
C ILE A 110 43.41 -11.65 13.46
N VAL A 111 43.70 -12.48 12.45
CA VAL A 111 44.92 -13.27 12.39
C VAL A 111 46.16 -12.38 12.39
N VAL A 112 46.20 -11.34 11.56
CA VAL A 112 47.32 -10.39 11.51
C VAL A 112 47.51 -9.69 12.86
N TRP A 113 46.42 -9.29 13.53
CA TRP A 113 46.50 -8.65 14.85
C TRP A 113 47.06 -9.59 15.93
N VAL A 114 46.61 -10.85 15.94
CA VAL A 114 47.09 -11.88 16.86
C VAL A 114 48.56 -12.19 16.59
N LEU A 115 48.95 -12.39 15.32
CA LEU A 115 50.34 -12.62 14.93
C LEU A 115 51.23 -11.44 15.32
N TRP A 116 50.77 -10.20 15.08
CA TRP A 116 51.50 -9.00 15.50
C TRP A 116 51.75 -9.00 17.00
N ASN A 117 50.74 -9.28 17.83
CA ASN A 117 50.91 -9.28 19.29
C ASN A 117 51.75 -10.46 19.81
N ILE A 118 51.78 -11.60 19.11
CA ILE A 118 52.62 -12.75 19.46
C ILE A 118 54.09 -12.50 19.10
N PHE A 119 54.36 -12.06 17.88
CA PHE A 119 55.71 -11.87 17.35
C PHE A 119 56.34 -10.53 17.72
N ALA A 120 55.55 -9.55 18.19
CA ALA A 120 56.08 -8.28 18.68
C ALA A 120 56.93 -8.50 19.95
N PRO A 121 58.08 -7.81 20.05
CA PRO A 121 58.87 -7.74 21.28
C PRO A 121 58.06 -7.16 22.46
N ASP A 122 58.38 -7.54 23.70
CA ASP A 122 57.63 -7.14 24.91
C ASP A 122 57.38 -5.62 25.07
N HIS A 123 58.24 -4.78 24.49
CA HIS A 123 58.11 -3.32 24.52
C HIS A 123 57.12 -2.76 23.47
N LEU A 124 56.70 -3.55 22.49
CA LEU A 124 55.76 -3.19 21.41
C LEU A 124 54.46 -4.02 21.46
N ARG A 125 54.30 -4.90 22.45
CA ARG A 125 53.07 -5.66 22.68
C ARG A 125 51.99 -4.72 23.21
N PHE A 126 51.19 -4.19 22.29
CA PHE A 126 50.05 -3.33 22.62
C PHE A 126 48.91 -4.11 23.32
N ASP A 127 48.76 -5.42 23.06
CA ASP A 127 47.64 -6.24 23.53
C ASP A 127 48.11 -7.66 23.93
N GLN A 128 48.60 -7.82 25.18
CA GLN A 128 48.94 -9.13 25.75
C GLN A 128 47.69 -9.98 26.02
N TYR A 129 47.87 -11.31 26.09
CA TYR A 129 46.79 -12.24 26.44
C TYR A 129 46.09 -11.78 27.74
N PRO A 130 44.77 -11.50 27.74
CA PRO A 130 43.69 -12.07 26.91
C PRO A 130 43.17 -11.21 25.72
N PHE A 131 43.99 -10.34 25.11
CA PHE A 131 43.60 -9.49 23.96
C PHE A 131 42.39 -8.57 24.24
N ILE A 132 42.53 -7.71 25.27
CA ILE A 132 41.45 -6.84 25.73
C ILE A 132 41.06 -5.81 24.67
N PHE A 133 42.03 -5.27 23.92
CA PHE A 133 41.74 -4.27 22.88
C PHE A 133 40.98 -4.88 21.71
N LEU A 134 41.40 -6.06 21.25
CA LEU A 134 40.67 -6.79 20.21
C LEU A 134 39.22 -7.07 20.65
N THR A 135 39.03 -7.49 21.90
CA THR A 135 37.69 -7.79 22.45
C THR A 135 36.82 -6.53 22.55
N LEU A 136 37.38 -5.42 23.03
CA LEU A 136 36.68 -4.14 23.10
C LEU A 136 36.27 -3.65 21.72
N MET A 137 37.17 -3.75 20.73
CA MET A 137 36.91 -3.36 19.36
C MET A 137 35.82 -4.23 18.72
N LEU A 138 35.85 -5.55 18.94
CA LEU A 138 34.81 -6.46 18.44
C LEU A 138 33.44 -6.20 19.09
N SER A 139 33.43 -5.91 20.39
CA SER A 139 32.20 -5.57 21.12
C SER A 139 31.58 -4.26 20.60
N LEU A 140 32.42 -3.25 20.38
CA LEU A 140 32.01 -2.00 19.75
C LEU A 140 31.52 -2.26 18.32
N GLN A 141 32.21 -3.13 17.57
CA GLN A 141 31.87 -3.47 16.19
C GLN A 141 30.48 -4.07 16.07
N ALA A 142 30.13 -5.00 16.96
CA ALA A 142 28.78 -5.55 17.04
C ALA A 142 27.74 -4.48 17.43
N SER A 143 28.08 -3.59 18.37
CA SER A 143 27.17 -2.55 18.85
C SER A 143 26.81 -1.51 17.78
N TYR A 144 27.77 -1.05 16.97
CA TYR A 144 27.51 -0.08 15.90
C TYR A 144 26.93 -0.73 14.64
N ALA A 145 27.13 -2.04 14.43
CA ALA A 145 26.57 -2.75 13.30
C ALA A 145 25.04 -2.76 13.33
N ALA A 146 24.43 -2.95 14.50
CA ALA A 146 22.98 -2.99 14.67
C ALA A 146 22.25 -1.72 14.12
N PRO A 147 22.63 -0.48 14.51
CA PRO A 147 21.99 0.72 13.98
C PRO A 147 22.28 0.96 12.49
N LEU A 148 23.46 0.62 11.99
CA LEU A 148 23.74 0.72 10.54
C LEU A 148 22.89 -0.25 9.72
N ILE A 149 22.70 -1.48 10.23
CA ILE A 149 21.83 -2.48 9.60
C ILE A 149 20.37 -1.99 9.64
N LEU A 150 19.90 -1.44 10.77
CA LEU A 150 18.55 -0.90 10.90
C LEU A 150 18.30 0.28 9.93
N LEU A 151 19.28 1.16 9.72
CA LEU A 151 19.17 2.24 8.74
C LEU A 151 19.16 1.71 7.29
N ALA A 152 19.90 0.63 7.01
CA ALA A 152 19.89 -0.02 5.71
C ALA A 152 18.55 -0.73 5.41
N GLN A 153 17.94 -1.34 6.43
CA GLN A 153 16.67 -2.08 6.34
C GLN A 153 15.46 -1.15 6.15
N ASN A 154 15.37 -0.03 6.86
CA ASN A 154 14.25 0.93 6.72
C ASN A 154 14.01 1.38 5.26
N ARG A 155 15.07 1.45 4.44
CA ARG A 155 14.94 1.79 3.00
C ARG A 155 14.60 0.60 2.10
N GLN A 156 14.91 -0.63 2.51
CA GLN A 156 14.43 -1.82 1.80
C GLN A 156 12.92 -1.95 1.99
N ASP A 157 12.44 -1.76 3.22
CA ASP A 157 11.01 -1.81 3.54
C ASP A 157 10.19 -0.73 2.78
N ASP A 158 10.74 0.48 2.63
CA ASP A 158 10.09 1.55 1.84
C ASP A 158 10.00 1.21 0.34
N ARG A 159 11.05 0.59 -0.25
CA ARG A 159 11.01 0.14 -1.66
C ARG A 159 10.05 -1.04 -1.83
N ASP A 160 10.08 -1.99 -0.89
CA ASP A 160 9.23 -3.17 -0.93
C ASP A 160 7.75 -2.77 -0.77
N ARG A 161 7.46 -1.75 0.02
CA ARG A 161 6.13 -1.15 0.12
C ARG A 161 5.66 -0.55 -1.21
N VAL A 162 6.51 0.21 -1.90
CA VAL A 162 6.16 0.80 -3.21
C VAL A 162 5.94 -0.30 -4.26
N ASN A 163 6.79 -1.32 -4.29
CA ASN A 163 6.62 -2.47 -5.18
C ASN A 163 5.30 -3.21 -4.88
N LEU A 164 4.98 -3.44 -3.61
CA LEU A 164 3.70 -4.04 -3.19
C LEU A 164 2.48 -3.22 -3.62
N GLU A 165 2.56 -1.88 -3.53
CA GLU A 165 1.49 -0.99 -3.99
C GLU A 165 1.33 -1.00 -5.52
N GLN A 166 2.43 -1.11 -6.26
CA GLN A 166 2.41 -1.25 -7.72
C GLN A 166 1.87 -2.61 -8.16
N ASP A 167 2.28 -3.70 -7.51
CA ASP A 167 1.78 -5.05 -7.79
C ASP A 167 0.29 -5.16 -7.53
N ARG A 168 -0.22 -4.55 -6.45
CA ARG A 168 -1.67 -4.49 -6.21
C ARG A 168 -2.41 -3.80 -7.35
N LYS A 169 -1.93 -2.65 -7.83
CA LYS A 169 -2.55 -1.94 -8.96
C LYS A 169 -2.45 -2.72 -10.27
N GLN A 170 -1.35 -3.43 -10.51
CA GLN A 170 -1.20 -4.29 -11.68
C GLN A 170 -2.15 -5.48 -11.60
N ASN A 171 -2.31 -6.09 -10.43
CA ASN A 171 -3.23 -7.21 -10.23
C ASN A 171 -4.69 -6.79 -10.43
N GLU A 172 -5.08 -5.62 -9.91
CA GLU A 172 -6.42 -5.04 -10.16
C GLU A 172 -6.67 -4.83 -11.67
N ARG A 173 -5.68 -4.32 -12.41
CA ARG A 173 -5.77 -4.17 -13.88
C ARG A 173 -5.84 -5.51 -14.60
N SER A 174 -5.03 -6.49 -14.18
CA SER A 174 -5.01 -7.84 -14.76
C SER A 174 -6.35 -8.56 -14.59
N ILE A 175 -6.99 -8.40 -13.43
CA ILE A 175 -8.34 -8.92 -13.18
C ILE A 175 -9.34 -8.25 -14.11
N ALA A 176 -9.30 -6.92 -14.25
CA ALA A 176 -10.19 -6.19 -15.16
C ALA A 176 -9.99 -6.58 -16.64
N ASP A 177 -8.73 -6.75 -17.08
CA ASP A 177 -8.42 -7.19 -18.43
C ASP A 177 -8.91 -8.62 -18.67
N THR A 178 -8.79 -9.51 -17.68
CA THR A 178 -9.30 -10.88 -17.76
C THR A 178 -10.83 -10.91 -17.83
N GLU A 179 -11.51 -10.08 -17.04
CA GLU A 179 -12.98 -9.93 -17.11
C GLU A 179 -13.43 -9.37 -18.46
N TYR A 180 -12.70 -8.38 -18.99
CA TYR A 180 -12.97 -7.81 -20.30
C TYR A 180 -12.80 -8.85 -21.41
N LEU A 181 -11.66 -9.56 -21.46
CA LEU A 181 -11.41 -10.62 -22.43
C LEU A 181 -12.44 -11.74 -22.32
N THR A 182 -12.83 -12.13 -21.11
CA THR A 182 -13.86 -13.18 -20.91
C THR A 182 -15.21 -12.73 -21.47
N ARG A 183 -15.59 -11.47 -21.26
CA ARG A 183 -16.82 -10.90 -21.83
C ARG A 183 -16.74 -10.81 -23.35
N GLU A 184 -15.61 -10.38 -23.89
CA GLU A 184 -15.39 -10.26 -25.33
C GLU A 184 -15.43 -11.64 -26.01
N ILE A 185 -14.81 -12.66 -25.40
CA ILE A 185 -14.87 -14.05 -25.86
C ILE A 185 -16.31 -14.59 -25.79
N ALA A 186 -17.06 -14.27 -24.73
CA ALA A 186 -18.47 -14.66 -24.63
C ALA A 186 -19.32 -14.01 -25.73
N ALA A 187 -19.11 -12.72 -26.01
CA ALA A 187 -19.78 -12.00 -27.09
C ALA A 187 -19.39 -12.55 -28.48
N LEU A 188 -18.10 -12.81 -28.71
CA LEU A 188 -17.60 -13.43 -29.94
C LEU A 188 -18.20 -14.83 -30.13
N ARG A 189 -18.29 -15.62 -29.06
CA ARG A 189 -18.93 -16.95 -29.07
C ARG A 189 -20.41 -16.88 -29.41
N MET A 190 -21.13 -15.89 -28.89
CA MET A 190 -22.55 -15.68 -29.22
C MET A 190 -22.71 -15.26 -30.68
N GLY A 191 -21.92 -14.29 -31.16
CA GLY A 191 -21.95 -13.84 -32.56
C GLY A 191 -21.56 -14.93 -33.56
N LEU A 192 -20.55 -15.76 -33.25
CA LEU A 192 -20.20 -16.93 -34.07
C LEU A 192 -21.25 -18.05 -33.96
N GLY A 193 -21.86 -18.21 -32.79
CA GLY A 193 -22.92 -19.20 -32.54
C GLY A 193 -24.20 -18.91 -33.33
N GLU A 194 -24.55 -17.64 -33.52
CA GLU A 194 -25.68 -17.20 -34.34
C GLU A 194 -25.43 -17.30 -35.86
N VAL A 195 -24.17 -17.18 -36.30
CA VAL A 195 -23.85 -17.09 -37.73
C VAL A 195 -23.38 -18.41 -38.36
N ALA A 196 -22.79 -19.36 -37.61
CA ALA A 196 -22.04 -20.44 -38.26
C ALA A 196 -22.61 -21.86 -38.20
N THR A 197 -23.14 -22.38 -37.10
CA THR A 197 -22.75 -23.79 -36.83
C THR A 197 -23.52 -24.93 -37.53
N ARG A 198 -24.68 -24.71 -38.17
CA ARG A 198 -25.35 -25.85 -38.84
C ARG A 198 -26.22 -25.48 -40.03
N ASP A 199 -27.15 -24.55 -39.86
CA ASP A 199 -28.15 -24.31 -40.91
C ASP A 199 -27.57 -23.47 -42.06
N TRP A 200 -26.70 -22.50 -41.76
CA TRP A 200 -26.01 -21.71 -42.78
C TRP A 200 -24.93 -22.51 -43.53
N ILE A 201 -24.07 -23.27 -42.83
CA ILE A 201 -23.09 -24.15 -43.49
C ILE A 201 -23.81 -25.20 -44.36
N ARG A 202 -24.97 -25.69 -43.91
CA ARG A 202 -25.78 -26.66 -44.68
C ARG A 202 -26.42 -26.03 -45.90
N SER A 203 -26.96 -24.81 -45.81
CA SER A 203 -27.53 -24.13 -46.97
C SER A 203 -26.46 -23.82 -48.00
N GLU A 204 -25.29 -23.33 -47.58
CA GLU A 204 -24.19 -23.06 -48.52
C GLU A 204 -23.64 -24.33 -49.15
N PHE A 205 -23.48 -25.42 -48.39
CA PHE A 205 -23.10 -26.71 -48.98
C PHE A 205 -24.12 -27.21 -49.98
N GLN A 206 -25.42 -27.01 -49.73
CA GLN A 206 -26.46 -27.42 -50.66
C GLN A 206 -26.50 -26.55 -51.91
N ASP A 207 -26.34 -25.23 -51.78
CA ASP A 207 -26.25 -24.33 -52.93
C ASP A 207 -25.01 -24.63 -53.78
N LEU A 208 -23.85 -24.86 -53.17
CA LEU A 208 -22.63 -25.28 -53.87
C LEU A 208 -22.79 -26.64 -54.58
N ILE A 209 -23.41 -27.62 -53.92
CA ILE A 209 -23.70 -28.93 -54.54
C ILE A 209 -24.66 -28.75 -55.72
N LYS A 210 -25.70 -27.93 -55.56
CA LYS A 210 -26.70 -27.69 -56.60
C LYS A 210 -26.10 -26.98 -57.80
N GLU A 211 -25.24 -25.98 -57.60
CA GLU A 211 -24.53 -25.30 -58.68
C GLU A 211 -23.60 -26.28 -59.45
N MET A 212 -22.90 -27.16 -58.72
CA MET A 212 -22.08 -28.18 -59.35
C MET A 212 -22.90 -29.21 -60.13
N ASP A 213 -24.06 -29.62 -59.61
CA ASP A 213 -24.94 -30.58 -60.26
C ASP A 213 -25.61 -29.96 -61.50
N GLU A 214 -26.04 -28.69 -61.43
CA GLU A 214 -26.53 -27.93 -62.60
C GLU A 214 -25.44 -27.79 -63.67
N ARG A 215 -24.20 -27.47 -63.30
CA ARG A 215 -23.06 -27.44 -64.26
C ARG A 215 -22.74 -28.82 -64.86
N ARG A 216 -23.04 -29.91 -64.15
CA ARG A 216 -22.79 -31.29 -64.61
C ARG A 216 -23.94 -31.84 -65.44
N LEU A 217 -25.18 -31.39 -65.16
CA LEU A 217 -26.40 -31.78 -65.85
C LEU A 217 -26.62 -30.98 -67.14
N PHE A 218 -26.05 -29.77 -67.24
CA PHE A 218 -25.98 -28.98 -68.47
C PHE A 218 -24.53 -28.88 -69.01
N PRO A 219 -23.90 -29.99 -69.45
CA PRO A 219 -22.62 -29.92 -70.13
C PRO A 219 -22.86 -29.42 -71.57
N GLY A 220 -22.87 -28.11 -71.74
CA GLY A 220 -22.75 -27.46 -73.06
C GLY A 220 -24.01 -27.50 -73.91
N GLU A 221 -24.86 -26.47 -73.76
CA GLU A 221 -25.76 -26.08 -74.84
C GLU A 221 -25.71 -24.55 -74.97
N SER A 222 -24.57 -24.05 -75.44
CA SER A 222 -24.43 -22.68 -75.95
C SER A 222 -23.07 -22.49 -76.60
N ASP A 223 -22.80 -23.25 -77.65
CA ASP A 223 -21.98 -22.73 -78.75
C ASP A 223 -22.34 -23.45 -80.06
N GLU A 224 -23.55 -23.20 -80.60
CA GLU A 224 -23.76 -23.35 -82.04
C GLU A 224 -24.90 -22.44 -82.50
N GLY A 225 -24.66 -21.13 -82.37
CA GLY A 225 -25.45 -20.08 -82.98
C GLY A 225 -24.61 -19.33 -84.01
N ASP A 226 -24.17 -20.00 -85.08
CA ASP A 226 -23.74 -19.33 -86.31
C ASP A 226 -23.95 -20.24 -87.53
N ARG A 227 -25.09 -20.05 -88.21
CA ARG A 227 -25.30 -20.11 -89.67
C ARG A 227 -26.76 -19.87 -90.06
#